data_AF-X1HEF2-F1
#
_entry.id   AF-X1HEF2-F1
#
_cell.length_a   1.000
_cell.length_b   1.000
_cell.length_c   1.000
_cell.angle_alpha   90.00
_cell.angle_beta   90.00
_cell.angle_gamma   90.00
#
_symmetry.space_group_name_H-M   'P 1'
#
loop_
_entity.id
_entity.type
_entity.pdbx_description
1 polymer ?
#
loop_
_entity_poly.entity_id
_entity_poly.type
_entity_poly.pdbx_seq_one_letter_code
_entity_poly.pdbx_strand_id
1 'polypeptide(L)' 'DLDYVPLKGRNENLQYTLSNSFGFGGQNASILFKKWQK' A
#
# COMPACT_ATOMS: atom_id res chain seq x y z
N ASP A 1 -11.49 -6.46 -11.76
CA ASP A 1 -10.17 -7.08 -11.58
C ASP A 1 -9.22 -6.03 -11.02
N LEU A 2 -8.19 -6.43 -10.26
CA LEU A 2 -7.22 -5.51 -9.64
C LEU A 2 -5.84 -5.66 -10.29
N ASP A 3 -5.08 -4.58 -10.30
CA ASP A 3 -3.74 -4.54 -10.88
C ASP A 3 -2.67 -4.85 -9.82
N TYR A 4 -2.31 -6.13 -9.69
CA TYR A 4 -1.46 -6.66 -8.62
C TYR A 4 0.07 -6.51 -8.85
N VAL A 5 0.53 -5.97 -9.98
CA VAL A 5 1.96 -5.80 -10.33
C VAL A 5 2.84 -7.04 -10.06
N PRO A 6 2.62 -8.16 -10.77
CA PRO A 6 3.38 -9.39 -10.56
C PRO A 6 4.79 -9.34 -11.16
N LEU A 7 5.74 -10.07 -10.54
CA LEU A 7 7.10 -10.39 -11.01
C LEU A 7 8.11 -9.24 -11.13
N LYS A 8 7.71 -8.09 -11.70
CA LYS A 8 8.60 -6.94 -11.96
C LYS A 8 7.99 -5.66 -11.41
N GLY A 9 8.80 -4.90 -10.67
CA GLY A 9 8.42 -3.57 -10.22
C GLY A 9 8.22 -2.61 -11.41
N ARG A 10 7.34 -1.63 -11.22
CA ARG A 10 7.12 -0.52 -12.15
C ARG A 10 7.41 0.82 -11.47
N ASN A 11 7.87 1.80 -12.24
CA ASN A 11 8.02 3.16 -11.78
C ASN A 11 6.69 3.90 -11.88
N GLU A 12 6.19 4.39 -10.75
CA GLU A 12 4.96 5.18 -10.67
C GLU A 12 5.18 6.38 -9.75
N ASN A 13 4.64 7.54 -10.10
CA ASN A 13 4.75 8.75 -9.27
C ASN A 13 3.66 8.78 -8.19
N LEU A 14 3.85 7.99 -7.13
CA LEU A 14 2.88 7.84 -6.05
C LEU A 14 2.92 9.03 -5.09
N GLN A 15 1.76 9.63 -4.80
CA GLN A 15 1.61 10.66 -3.77
C GLN A 15 1.21 10.08 -2.41
N TYR A 16 0.52 8.93 -2.44
CA TYR A 16 0.02 8.23 -1.26
C TYR A 16 0.28 6.74 -1.39
N THR A 17 0.51 6.06 -0.28
CA THR A 17 0.61 4.60 -0.21
C THR A 17 -0.13 4.09 1.02
N LEU A 18 -0.79 2.95 0.88
CA LEU A 18 -1.53 2.29 1.95
C LEU A 18 -0.89 0.93 2.24
N SER A 19 -0.60 0.66 3.51
CA SER A 19 -0.16 -0.64 4.00
C SER A 19 -1.26 -1.25 4.85
N ASN A 20 -1.79 -2.40 4.43
CA ASN A 20 -2.83 -3.13 5.14
C ASN A 20 -2.25 -4.40 5.77
N SER A 21 -2.65 -4.69 7.01
CA SER A 21 -2.29 -5.89 7.75
C SER A 21 -3.55 -6.51 8.34
N PHE A 22 -3.86 -7.74 7.93
CA PHE A 22 -5.02 -8.52 8.40
C PHE A 22 -4.53 -9.83 9.01
N GLY A 23 -4.34 -9.82 10.33
CA GLY A 23 -3.83 -10.93 11.11
C GLY A 23 -4.91 -11.90 11.58
N PHE A 24 -4.50 -13.14 11.85
CA PHE A 24 -5.36 -14.13 12.50
C PHE A 24 -5.84 -13.64 13.87
N GLY A 25 -7.01 -14.12 14.30
CA GLY A 25 -7.66 -13.65 15.53
C GLY A 25 -8.33 -12.28 15.41
N GLY A 26 -8.48 -11.75 14.17
CA GLY A 26 -9.27 -10.55 13.90
C GLY A 26 -8.50 -9.23 14.08
N GLN A 27 -7.18 -9.26 14.15
CA GLN A 27 -6.36 -8.05 14.23
C GLN A 27 -6.22 -7.41 12.85
N ASN A 28 -6.91 -6.30 12.64
CA ASN A 28 -6.89 -5.56 11.37
C ASN A 28 -6.32 -4.16 11.60
N ALA A 29 -5.33 -3.78 10.78
CA ALA A 29 -4.72 -2.46 10.84
C ALA A 29 -4.37 -1.95 9.44
N SER A 30 -4.49 -0.64 9.24
CA SER A 30 -4.12 0.04 8.01
C SER A 30 -3.34 1.31 8.33
N ILE A 31 -2.27 1.58 7.59
CA ILE A 31 -1.44 2.78 7.74
C ILE A 31 -1.33 3.47 6.38
N LEU A 32 -1.69 4.76 6.34
CA LEU A 32 -1.60 5.61 5.17
C LEU A 32 -0.39 6.53 5.27
N PHE A 33 0.45 6.53 4.24
CA PHE A 33 1.56 7.46 4.08
C PHE A 33 1.27 8.42 2.93
N LYS A 34 1.72 9.66 3.09
CA LYS A 34 1.73 10.67 2.03
C LYS A 34 3.17 11.09 1.78
N LYS A 35 3.53 11.29 0.51
CA LYS A 35 4.78 11.98 0.15
C LYS A 35 4.82 13.33 0.86
N TRP A 36 5.89 13.55 1.64
CA TRP A 36 6.04 14.78 2.37
C TRP A 36 6.13 15.98 1.40
N GLN A 37 5.42 17.05 1.76
CA GLN A 37 5.38 18.32 1.04
C GLN A 37 5.60 19.42 2.09
N LYS A 38 6.46 20.38 1.78
CA LYS A 38 6.72 21.56 2.62
C LYS A 38 5.52 22.48 2.67
#